data_AF-A0A6N7L9A6-F1
#
_entry.id   AF-A0A6N7L9A6-F1
#
_cell.length_a   1.000
_cell.length_b   1.000
_cell.length_c   1.000
_cell.angle_alpha   90.00
_cell.angle_beta   90.00
_cell.angle_gamma   90.00
#
_symmetry.space_group_name_H-M   'P 1'
#
loop_
_entity.id
_entity.type
_entity.pdbx_description
1 polymer ?
#
loop_
_entity_poly.entity_id
_entity_poly.type
_entity_poly.pdbx_seq_one_letter_code
_entity_poly.pdbx_strand_id
1 'polypeptide(L)'
;MSELEKPESGEALLSGGAETVDYAFSRRDVLQMAAGAATLAAIPPGTAQAASSTTATANQEGTSVTPARIRLTVNGNSRELELDPRQSLLDVLRETLDLTGTKKGCNQGACGACTILVDGKRINSCLTLAIMHDGAEITTIEGLAKGGELHPLQAAFIEHDGLQCGFCTSGQIMSGVGCIAEGHAHSPEEIRFWMSGNICRCGAYPGVVAAVADAAGRI
;
A
#
# COMPACT_ATOMS: atom_id res chain seq x y z
N MET A 1 -46.21 33.28 -49.83
CA MET A 1 -46.21 32.11 -50.73
C MET A 1 -44.80 31.54 -50.66
N SER A 2 -44.47 30.50 -49.90
CA SER A 2 -45.25 29.55 -49.12
C SER A 2 -44.60 29.35 -47.75
N GLU A 3 -45.45 29.08 -46.77
CA GLU A 3 -45.10 28.47 -45.48
C GLU A 3 -44.67 27.00 -45.66
N LEU A 4 -44.39 26.34 -44.53
CA LEU A 4 -43.89 24.98 -44.25
C LEU A 4 -42.37 24.88 -44.05
N GLU A 5 -41.84 24.33 -42.96
CA GLU A 5 -42.40 23.77 -41.71
C GLU A 5 -41.21 23.57 -40.75
N LYS A 6 -41.41 23.81 -39.45
CA LYS A 6 -40.42 23.50 -38.40
C LYS A 6 -40.49 21.99 -38.11
N PRO A 7 -39.37 21.28 -37.91
CA PRO A 7 -39.42 19.92 -37.39
C PRO A 7 -39.74 19.92 -35.89
N GLU A 8 -40.70 19.07 -35.55
CA GLU A 8 -41.22 18.80 -34.21
C GLU A 8 -40.22 18.01 -33.34
N SER A 9 -40.48 18.11 -32.04
CA SER A 9 -39.98 17.32 -30.92
C SER A 9 -39.77 15.84 -31.23
N GLY A 10 -38.57 15.34 -30.92
CA GLY A 10 -38.28 13.91 -30.83
C GLY A 10 -37.48 13.64 -29.56
N GLU A 11 -38.18 13.24 -28.50
CA GLU A 11 -37.59 12.61 -27.33
C GLU A 11 -36.75 11.41 -27.79
N ALA A 12 -35.45 11.47 -27.56
CA ALA A 12 -34.56 10.38 -27.87
C ALA A 12 -34.88 9.19 -26.95
N LEU A 13 -35.41 8.14 -27.57
CA LEU A 13 -35.57 6.78 -27.05
C LEU A 13 -34.35 6.37 -26.20
N LEU A 14 -34.52 6.35 -24.88
CA LEU A 14 -33.76 5.47 -24.00
C LEU A 14 -34.53 4.14 -23.88
N SER A 15 -34.35 3.26 -24.85
CA SER A 15 -34.75 1.85 -24.73
C SER A 15 -33.51 0.96 -24.86
N GLY A 16 -32.60 1.07 -23.90
CA GLY A 16 -31.57 0.05 -23.67
C GLY A 16 -32.21 -1.10 -22.91
N GLY A 17 -32.72 -2.09 -23.63
CA GLY A 17 -33.23 -3.33 -23.05
C GLY A 17 -32.10 -4.04 -22.30
N ALA A 18 -32.25 -4.18 -20.99
CA ALA A 18 -31.45 -5.11 -20.22
C ALA A 18 -31.87 -6.52 -20.62
N GLU A 19 -31.11 -7.18 -21.48
CA GLU A 19 -31.23 -8.62 -21.67
C GLU A 19 -30.93 -9.31 -20.34
N THR A 20 -31.98 -9.80 -19.69
CA THR A 20 -31.86 -10.64 -18.50
C THR A 20 -31.28 -11.98 -18.92
N VAL A 21 -30.03 -12.23 -18.54
CA VAL A 21 -29.43 -13.56 -18.65
C VAL A 21 -30.18 -14.50 -17.71
N ASP A 22 -30.98 -15.40 -18.29
CA ASP A 22 -31.69 -16.45 -17.56
C ASP A 22 -30.69 -17.51 -17.12
N TYR A 23 -30.20 -17.40 -15.89
CA TYR A 23 -29.40 -18.45 -15.27
C TYR A 23 -30.33 -19.56 -14.79
N ALA A 24 -30.20 -20.75 -15.40
CA ALA A 24 -31.00 -21.95 -15.11
C ALA A 24 -30.94 -22.46 -13.65
N PHE A 25 -30.19 -21.80 -12.77
CA PHE A 25 -30.04 -22.17 -11.37
C PHE A 25 -30.03 -20.94 -10.47
N SER A 26 -30.91 -20.94 -9.48
CA SER A 26 -30.91 -19.98 -8.39
C SER A 26 -29.79 -20.29 -7.40
N ARG A 27 -29.33 -19.28 -6.64
CA ARG A 27 -28.43 -19.48 -5.48
C ARG A 27 -28.98 -20.52 -4.49
N ARG A 28 -30.31 -20.64 -4.42
CA ARG A 28 -30.99 -21.63 -3.57
C ARG A 28 -30.81 -23.06 -4.09
N ASP A 29 -30.78 -23.24 -5.40
CA ASP A 29 -30.62 -24.55 -6.04
C ASP A 29 -29.20 -25.07 -5.83
N VAL A 30 -28.20 -24.19 -5.95
CA VAL A 30 -26.79 -24.52 -5.67
C VAL A 30 -26.59 -24.96 -4.21
N LEU A 31 -27.22 -24.28 -3.26
CA LEU A 31 -27.14 -24.63 -1.84
C LEU A 31 -27.85 -25.95 -1.52
N GLN A 32 -28.94 -26.28 -2.22
CA GLN A 32 -29.61 -27.57 -2.05
C GLN A 32 -28.85 -28.73 -2.69
N MET A 33 -28.15 -28.51 -3.81
CA MET A 33 -27.30 -29.54 -4.41
C MET A 33 -26.06 -29.88 -3.56
N ALA A 34 -25.58 -28.95 -2.72
CA ALA A 34 -24.46 -29.21 -1.81
C ALA A 34 -24.83 -30.09 -0.59
N ALA A 35 -26.12 -30.26 -0.27
CA ALA A 35 -26.56 -31.05 0.87
C ALA A 35 -26.64 -32.57 0.60
N GLY A 36 -26.36 -33.02 -0.62
CA GLY A 36 -26.61 -34.39 -1.08
C GLY A 36 -25.42 -35.37 -1.07
N ALA A 37 -24.27 -35.04 -0.49
CA ALA A 37 -23.08 -35.92 -0.49
C ALA A 37 -22.57 -36.24 0.92
N ALA A 38 -23.45 -36.69 1.81
CA ALA A 38 -23.09 -37.09 3.17
C ALA A 38 -23.53 -38.55 3.47
N THR A 39 -23.10 -39.51 2.65
CA THR A 39 -23.11 -40.94 3.04
C THR A 39 -22.05 -41.73 2.29
N LEU A 40 -20.91 -41.98 2.94
CA LEU A 40 -20.17 -43.24 2.79
C LEU A 40 -19.41 -43.54 4.09
N ALA A 41 -19.64 -44.75 4.57
CA ALA A 41 -19.36 -45.23 5.90
C ALA A 41 -17.93 -45.77 6.06
N ALA A 42 -17.44 -45.66 7.30
CA ALA A 42 -16.55 -46.57 8.02
C ALA A 42 -15.40 -47.26 7.24
N ILE A 43 -14.22 -46.64 7.29
CA ILE A 43 -12.94 -47.32 7.05
C ILE A 43 -12.37 -47.73 8.42
N PRO A 44 -11.95 -48.99 8.64
CA PRO A 44 -11.27 -49.38 9.88
C PRO A 44 -9.94 -48.60 10.01
N PRO A 45 -9.47 -48.27 11.22
CA PRO A 45 -8.16 -47.65 11.38
C PRO A 45 -7.09 -48.67 11.01
N GLY A 46 -6.66 -48.65 9.74
CA GLY A 46 -5.38 -49.21 9.36
C GLY A 46 -4.31 -48.46 10.16
N THR A 47 -3.46 -49.20 10.86
CA THR A 47 -2.34 -48.63 11.61
C THR A 47 -1.47 -47.82 10.64
N ALA A 48 -1.64 -46.50 10.65
CA ALA A 48 -0.76 -45.58 9.97
C ALA A 48 0.61 -45.71 10.64
N GLN A 49 1.50 -46.45 10.00
CA GLN A 49 2.89 -46.50 10.39
C GLN A 49 3.45 -45.12 10.07
N ALA A 50 3.67 -44.31 11.11
CA ALA A 50 4.36 -43.04 10.97
C ALA A 50 5.70 -43.33 10.31
N ALA A 51 5.85 -42.94 9.05
CA ALA A 51 7.16 -42.91 8.42
C ALA A 51 7.98 -41.95 9.26
N SER A 52 9.03 -42.47 9.90
CA SER A 52 10.03 -41.66 10.58
C SER A 52 10.54 -40.65 9.56
N SER A 53 10.09 -39.41 9.69
CA SER A 53 10.66 -38.28 8.99
C SER A 53 12.13 -38.23 9.37
N THR A 54 12.98 -38.74 8.50
CA THR A 54 14.42 -38.56 8.57
C THR A 54 14.63 -37.06 8.66
N THR A 55 15.02 -36.61 9.86
CA THR A 55 15.35 -35.22 10.10
C THR A 55 16.55 -34.95 9.22
N ALA A 56 16.30 -34.39 8.03
CA ALA A 56 17.36 -33.79 7.25
C ALA A 56 17.95 -32.72 8.17
N THR A 57 19.13 -32.99 8.69
CA THR A 57 19.93 -32.02 9.43
C THR A 57 20.07 -30.82 8.49
N ALA A 58 19.27 -29.79 8.72
CA ALA A 58 19.40 -28.55 8.00
C ALA A 58 20.84 -28.07 8.24
N ASN A 59 21.64 -27.97 7.18
CA ASN A 59 22.95 -27.35 7.22
C ASN A 59 22.77 -25.91 7.69
N GLN A 60 22.85 -25.70 8.99
CA GLN A 60 22.97 -24.40 9.63
C GLN A 60 24.43 -23.98 9.60
N GLU A 61 25.00 -23.88 8.40
CA GLU A 61 26.19 -23.05 8.17
C GLU A 61 25.70 -21.67 7.75
N GLY A 62 25.14 -20.93 8.71
CA GLY A 62 24.94 -19.51 8.54
C GLY A 62 26.32 -18.85 8.44
N THR A 63 26.67 -18.31 7.28
CA THR A 63 27.88 -17.50 7.12
C THR A 63 27.87 -16.38 8.17
N SER A 64 28.91 -16.32 9.01
CA SER A 64 29.07 -15.20 9.94
C SER A 64 29.24 -13.91 9.13
N VAL A 65 28.33 -12.96 9.33
CA VAL A 65 28.40 -11.66 8.66
C VAL A 65 29.04 -10.67 9.61
N THR A 66 30.05 -9.94 9.11
CA THR A 66 30.68 -8.86 9.88
C THR A 66 29.72 -7.66 9.92
N PRO A 67 29.34 -7.17 11.12
CA PRO A 67 28.49 -5.99 11.24
C PRO A 67 29.15 -4.75 10.62
N ALA A 68 28.34 -3.89 10.00
CA ALA A 68 28.77 -2.61 9.48
C ALA A 68 28.32 -1.48 10.43
N ARG A 69 29.19 -0.48 10.60
CA ARG A 69 28.87 0.74 11.36
C ARG A 69 28.50 1.87 10.40
N ILE A 70 27.37 2.50 10.64
CA ILE A 70 26.91 3.68 9.88
C ILE A 70 26.31 4.72 10.83
N ARG A 71 26.15 5.94 10.33
CA ARG A 71 25.41 7.00 10.98
C ARG A 71 24.22 7.41 10.12
N LEU A 72 23.04 7.55 10.72
CA LEU A 72 21.84 8.09 10.06
C LEU A 72 21.27 9.24 10.88
N THR A 73 20.75 10.28 10.23
CA THR A 73 19.93 11.30 10.90
C THR A 73 18.46 10.99 10.63
N VAL A 74 17.78 10.37 11.59
CA VAL A 74 16.38 9.93 11.41
C VAL A 74 15.43 10.85 12.17
N ASN A 75 14.53 11.52 11.43
CA ASN A 75 13.58 12.49 11.96
C ASN A 75 14.27 13.57 12.83
N GLY A 76 15.43 14.05 12.37
CA GLY A 76 16.26 15.04 13.06
C GLY A 76 17.18 14.49 14.16
N ASN A 77 17.12 13.19 14.47
CA ASN A 77 17.94 12.56 15.51
C ASN A 77 19.10 11.79 14.89
N SER A 78 20.34 12.20 15.16
CA SER A 78 21.53 11.45 14.76
C SER A 78 21.63 10.13 15.53
N ARG A 79 21.85 9.03 14.82
CA ARG A 79 21.98 7.66 15.34
C ARG A 79 23.23 7.01 14.76
N GLU A 80 24.11 6.50 15.62
CA GLU A 80 25.15 5.55 15.20
C GLU A 80 24.63 4.14 15.37
N LEU A 81 24.80 3.30 14.35
CA LEU A 81 24.22 1.97 14.30
C LEU A 81 25.27 0.95 13.88
N GLU A 82 25.21 -0.23 14.49
CA GLU A 82 25.96 -1.41 14.08
C GLU A 82 24.94 -2.47 13.62
N LEU A 83 24.99 -2.85 12.34
CA LEU A 83 23.92 -3.61 11.69
C LEU A 83 24.45 -4.59 10.64
N ASP A 84 23.64 -5.59 10.31
CA ASP A 84 23.96 -6.53 9.23
C ASP A 84 23.89 -5.77 7.88
N PRO A 85 24.97 -5.79 7.07
CA PRO A 85 25.03 -5.04 5.82
C PRO A 85 23.95 -5.40 4.80
N ARG A 86 23.24 -6.52 4.97
CA ARG A 86 22.14 -6.98 4.11
C ARG A 86 20.79 -6.41 4.52
N GLN A 87 20.68 -5.77 5.68
CA GLN A 87 19.41 -5.21 6.13
C GLN A 87 18.97 -4.06 5.21
N SER A 88 17.73 -4.15 4.75
CA SER A 88 17.11 -3.05 4.02
C SER A 88 16.96 -1.83 4.93
N LEU A 89 16.92 -0.63 4.36
CA LEU A 89 16.63 0.58 5.13
C LEU A 89 15.25 0.48 5.80
N LEU A 90 14.28 -0.16 5.16
CA LEU A 90 12.99 -0.49 5.76
C LEU A 90 13.12 -1.30 7.05
N ASP A 91 13.94 -2.35 7.04
CA ASP A 91 14.10 -3.24 8.19
C ASP A 91 14.84 -2.56 9.34
N VAL A 92 15.85 -1.75 9.03
CA VAL A 92 16.55 -0.96 10.05
C VAL A 92 15.57 0.01 10.72
N LEU A 93 14.78 0.75 9.94
CA LEU A 93 13.79 1.68 10.49
C LEU A 93 12.79 0.97 11.41
N ARG A 94 12.25 -0.18 10.97
CA ARG A 94 11.16 -0.85 11.69
C ARG A 94 11.62 -1.72 12.84
N GLU A 95 12.64 -2.53 12.62
CA GLU A 95 13.00 -3.65 13.49
C GLU A 95 14.24 -3.33 14.35
N THR A 96 14.99 -2.28 14.00
CA THR A 96 16.15 -1.81 14.79
C THR A 96 15.86 -0.49 15.50
N LEU A 97 15.09 0.42 14.88
CA LEU A 97 14.76 1.73 15.43
C LEU A 97 13.33 1.85 15.96
N ASP A 98 12.53 0.78 15.88
CA ASP A 98 11.12 0.74 16.29
C ASP A 98 10.22 1.80 15.65
N LEU A 99 10.61 2.34 14.49
CA LEU A 99 9.82 3.29 13.68
C LEU A 99 8.90 2.52 12.73
N THR A 100 7.87 1.92 13.35
CA THR A 100 6.96 0.99 12.67
C THR A 100 5.93 1.65 11.75
N GLY A 101 5.89 2.98 11.68
CA GLY A 101 5.00 3.74 10.82
C GLY A 101 5.22 3.43 9.34
N THR A 102 6.48 3.26 8.92
CA THR A 102 6.83 2.76 7.57
C THR A 102 6.47 1.28 7.45
N LYS A 103 5.76 0.87 6.38
CA LYS A 103 5.17 -0.48 6.29
C LYS A 103 5.86 -1.37 5.26
N LYS A 104 5.97 -2.66 5.61
CA LYS A 104 6.37 -3.73 4.68
C LYS A 104 5.12 -4.38 4.10
N GLY A 105 4.74 -3.98 2.88
CA GLY A 105 3.60 -4.58 2.17
C GLY A 105 3.99 -5.70 1.22
N CYS A 106 4.95 -5.43 0.32
CA CYS A 106 5.37 -6.38 -0.71
C CYS A 106 6.86 -6.77 -0.64
N ASN A 107 7.70 -5.93 -0.02
CA ASN A 107 9.15 -6.10 0.05
C ASN A 107 9.87 -6.26 -1.31
N GLN A 108 9.29 -5.71 -2.37
CA GLN A 108 9.79 -5.83 -3.76
C GLN A 108 9.48 -4.58 -4.61
N GLY A 109 9.27 -3.44 -3.96
CA GLY A 109 9.03 -2.14 -4.62
C GLY A 109 7.68 -1.94 -5.30
N ALA A 110 6.75 -2.90 -5.22
CA ALA A 110 5.50 -2.85 -5.96
C ALA A 110 4.39 -1.99 -5.31
N CYS A 111 4.36 -1.84 -3.98
CA CYS A 111 3.21 -1.26 -3.28
C CYS A 111 3.37 0.17 -2.73
N GLY A 112 4.60 0.68 -2.61
CA GLY A 112 4.87 2.00 -2.03
C GLY A 112 4.55 2.17 -0.53
N ALA A 113 4.09 1.14 0.19
CA ALA A 113 3.78 1.26 1.61
C ALA A 113 5.02 1.58 2.49
N CYS A 114 6.21 1.35 1.93
CA CYS A 114 7.50 1.62 2.55
C CYS A 114 8.11 2.98 2.14
N THR A 115 7.34 3.87 1.50
CA THR A 115 7.88 5.17 1.08
C THR A 115 8.31 6.01 2.28
N ILE A 116 9.52 6.56 2.19
CA ILE A 116 10.13 7.52 3.13
C ILE A 116 10.85 8.59 2.31
N LEU A 117 11.35 9.66 2.94
CA LEU A 117 12.26 10.60 2.30
C LEU A 117 13.71 10.31 2.74
N VAL A 118 14.61 10.31 1.78
CA VAL A 118 16.07 10.33 1.98
C VAL A 118 16.62 11.57 1.32
N ASP A 119 17.24 12.45 2.10
CA ASP A 119 17.74 13.76 1.65
C ASP A 119 16.67 14.54 0.85
N GLY A 120 15.44 14.53 1.38
CA GLY A 120 14.26 15.18 0.77
C GLY A 120 13.61 14.42 -0.39
N LYS A 121 14.21 13.33 -0.89
CA LYS A 121 13.67 12.56 -2.04
C LYS A 121 12.91 11.33 -1.59
N ARG A 122 11.70 11.12 -2.11
CA ARG A 122 10.92 9.92 -1.80
C ARG A 122 11.50 8.68 -2.47
N ILE A 123 11.66 7.59 -1.70
CA ILE A 123 12.13 6.29 -2.19
C ILE A 123 11.36 5.13 -1.56
N ASN A 124 11.41 3.96 -2.21
CA ASN A 124 10.98 2.70 -1.60
C ASN A 124 12.11 2.12 -0.72
N SER A 125 11.97 2.23 0.60
CA SER A 125 13.02 1.79 1.54
C SER A 125 13.29 0.28 1.57
N CYS A 126 12.39 -0.55 1.02
CA CYS A 126 12.63 -1.99 0.87
C CYS A 126 13.63 -2.35 -0.24
N LEU A 127 13.90 -1.44 -1.19
CA LEU A 127 14.78 -1.69 -2.34
C LEU A 127 16.17 -1.05 -2.17
N THR A 128 16.57 -0.75 -0.95
CA THR A 128 17.89 -0.19 -0.66
C THR A 128 18.40 -0.69 0.68
N LEU A 129 19.72 -0.87 0.78
CA LEU A 129 20.37 -1.32 2.01
C LEU A 129 20.65 -0.13 2.91
N ALA A 130 20.51 -0.28 4.22
CA ALA A 130 20.78 0.81 5.15
C ALA A 130 22.22 1.32 5.04
N ILE A 131 23.18 0.41 4.78
CA ILE A 131 24.60 0.75 4.64
C ILE A 131 24.91 1.68 3.46
N MET A 132 24.02 1.79 2.48
CA MET A 132 24.19 2.67 1.33
C MET A 132 23.90 4.14 1.66
N HIS A 133 23.31 4.40 2.84
CA HIS A 133 22.83 5.72 3.26
C HIS A 133 23.62 6.27 4.45
N ASP A 134 24.86 5.84 4.65
CA ASP A 134 25.72 6.39 5.69
C ASP A 134 25.84 7.92 5.55
N GLY A 135 25.53 8.64 6.63
CA GLY A 135 25.46 10.09 6.70
C GLY A 135 24.15 10.73 6.22
N ALA A 136 23.20 9.97 5.68
CA ALA A 136 21.98 10.53 5.07
C ALA A 136 20.96 11.03 6.11
N GLU A 137 20.11 11.96 5.67
CA GLU A 137 18.94 12.42 6.41
C GLU A 137 17.69 11.65 5.99
N ILE A 138 17.04 11.00 6.96
CA ILE A 138 15.87 10.16 6.75
C ILE A 138 14.66 10.80 7.44
N THR A 139 13.59 11.02 6.68
CA THR A 139 12.28 11.41 7.22
C THR A 139 11.26 10.31 7.00
N THR A 140 10.65 9.84 8.09
CA THR A 140 9.54 8.87 8.07
C THR A 140 8.23 9.57 8.44
N ILE A 141 7.12 8.81 8.43
CA ILE A 141 5.79 9.34 8.77
C ILE A 141 5.74 9.93 10.18
N GLU A 142 6.49 9.36 11.12
CA GLU A 142 6.64 9.83 12.50
C GLU A 142 7.33 11.20 12.58
N GLY A 143 8.14 11.55 11.58
CA GLY A 143 8.90 12.81 11.54
C GLY A 143 8.11 14.01 11.01
N LEU A 144 6.92 13.80 10.44
CA LEU A 144 6.14 14.87 9.82
C LEU A 144 5.45 15.79 10.84
N ALA A 145 4.88 15.23 11.90
CA ALA A 145 4.25 16.02 12.95
C ALA A 145 5.32 16.74 13.78
N LYS A 146 5.11 18.01 14.10
CA LYS A 146 6.04 18.84 14.88
C LYS A 146 5.33 19.38 16.11
N GLY A 147 5.90 19.17 17.30
CA GLY A 147 5.32 19.68 18.55
C GLY A 147 3.91 19.16 18.86
N GLY A 148 3.51 18.02 18.30
CA GLY A 148 2.15 17.47 18.43
C GLY A 148 1.15 18.00 17.38
N GLU A 149 1.55 18.96 16.55
CA GLU A 149 0.74 19.44 15.43
C GLU A 149 0.92 18.54 14.21
N LEU A 150 -0.20 18.19 13.59
CA LEU A 150 -0.22 17.40 12.37
C LEU A 150 0.35 18.22 11.21
N HIS A 151 1.12 17.55 10.35
CA HIS A 151 1.49 18.11 9.06
C HIS A 151 0.20 18.41 8.25
N PRO A 152 0.15 19.50 7.43
CA PRO A 152 -1.06 19.84 6.67
C PRO A 152 -1.62 18.68 5.84
N LEU A 153 -0.74 17.87 5.25
CA LEU A 153 -1.14 16.65 4.53
C LEU A 153 -1.74 15.57 5.45
N GLN A 154 -1.25 15.39 6.68
CA GLN A 154 -1.86 14.44 7.63
C GLN A 154 -3.27 14.90 8.00
N ALA A 155 -3.47 16.20 8.25
CA ALA A 155 -4.79 16.76 8.53
C ALA A 155 -5.73 16.60 7.33
N ALA A 156 -5.27 16.92 6.12
CA ALA A 156 -6.06 16.77 4.89
C ALA A 156 -6.47 15.30 4.63
N PHE A 157 -5.62 14.32 4.95
CA PHE A 157 -5.99 12.90 4.86
C PHE A 157 -7.16 12.54 5.78
N ILE A 158 -7.26 13.16 6.95
CA ILE A 158 -8.39 12.96 7.89
C ILE A 158 -9.64 13.65 7.32
N GLU A 159 -9.51 14.90 6.87
CA GLU A 159 -10.62 15.71 6.38
C GLU A 159 -11.27 15.14 5.11
N HIS A 160 -10.47 14.55 4.21
CA HIS A 160 -10.92 14.02 2.92
C HIS A 160 -11.11 12.50 2.90
N ASP A 161 -11.14 11.86 4.07
CA ASP A 161 -11.26 10.39 4.20
C ASP A 161 -10.24 9.63 3.31
N GLY A 162 -9.01 10.13 3.29
CA GLY A 162 -7.90 9.61 2.48
C GLY A 162 -7.32 8.29 2.98
N LEU A 163 -8.01 7.59 3.89
CA LEU A 163 -7.60 6.30 4.43
C LEU A 163 -8.81 5.45 4.83
N GLN A 164 -8.56 4.15 4.98
CA GLN A 164 -9.51 3.21 5.62
C GLN A 164 -8.76 2.31 6.60
N CYS A 165 -8.21 1.18 6.14
CA CYS A 165 -7.46 0.26 7.01
C CYS A 165 -6.16 0.85 7.58
N GLY A 166 -5.71 2.01 7.09
CA GLY A 166 -4.50 2.68 7.55
C GLY A 166 -3.18 2.13 7.03
N PHE A 167 -3.15 0.93 6.43
CA PHE A 167 -1.89 0.24 6.13
C PHE A 167 -1.03 0.96 5.07
N CYS A 168 -1.65 1.46 3.99
CA CYS A 168 -0.91 2.22 2.97
C CYS A 168 -0.69 3.69 3.35
N THR A 169 -1.36 4.19 4.40
CA THR A 169 -1.49 5.62 4.69
C THR A 169 -0.15 6.30 4.91
N SER A 170 0.78 5.67 5.63
CA SER A 170 2.13 6.22 5.80
C SER A 170 2.83 6.45 4.45
N GLY A 171 2.84 5.42 3.60
CA GLY A 171 3.46 5.52 2.28
C GLY A 171 2.76 6.54 1.38
N GLN A 172 1.43 6.60 1.42
CA GLN A 172 0.65 7.60 0.68
C GLN A 172 0.99 9.02 1.12
N ILE A 173 1.04 9.30 2.43
CA ILE A 173 1.38 10.63 2.95
C ILE A 173 2.82 10.99 2.59
N MET A 174 3.79 10.10 2.81
CA MET A 174 5.19 10.36 2.46
C MET A 174 5.39 10.60 0.96
N SER A 175 4.69 9.83 0.11
CA SER A 175 4.68 10.07 -1.34
C SER A 175 3.99 11.37 -1.71
N GLY A 176 2.93 11.76 -1.00
CA GLY A 176 2.23 13.03 -1.22
C GLY A 176 3.09 14.23 -0.87
N VAL A 177 3.87 14.17 0.22
CA VAL A 177 4.88 15.19 0.54
C VAL A 177 5.88 15.34 -0.60
N GLY A 178 6.44 14.22 -1.10
CA GLY A 178 7.35 14.26 -2.24
C GLY A 178 6.68 14.79 -3.52
N CYS A 179 5.45 14.36 -3.82
CA CYS A 179 4.67 14.83 -4.98
C CYS A 179 4.49 16.35 -4.98
N ILE A 180 4.15 16.94 -3.82
CA ILE A 180 4.01 18.39 -3.66
C ILE A 180 5.36 19.10 -3.82
N ALA A 181 6.40 18.61 -3.13
CA ALA A 181 7.73 19.20 -3.19
C ALA A 181 8.37 19.13 -4.59
N GLU A 182 8.01 18.12 -5.38
CA GLU A 182 8.44 17.94 -6.77
C GLU A 182 7.67 18.85 -7.76
N GLY A 183 6.61 19.55 -7.32
CA GLY A 183 5.79 20.40 -8.18
C GLY A 183 4.80 19.61 -9.04
N HIS A 184 4.27 18.51 -8.50
CA HIS A 184 3.36 17.60 -9.21
C HIS A 184 1.94 17.57 -8.64
N ALA A 185 1.54 18.66 -8.00
CA ALA A 185 0.24 18.81 -7.35
C ALA A 185 -0.66 19.87 -8.02
N HIS A 186 -0.46 20.15 -9.30
CA HIS A 186 -1.19 21.22 -10.00
C HIS A 186 -2.57 20.79 -10.51
N SER A 187 -2.80 19.48 -10.68
CA SER A 187 -4.12 18.95 -11.04
C SER A 187 -4.37 17.55 -10.45
N PRO A 188 -5.64 17.11 -10.35
CA PRO A 188 -5.97 15.75 -9.93
C PRO A 188 -5.33 14.67 -10.81
N GLU A 189 -5.23 14.89 -12.12
CA GLU A 189 -4.63 13.95 -13.07
C GLU A 189 -3.13 13.81 -12.83
N GLU A 190 -2.44 14.92 -12.61
CA GLU A 190 -1.01 14.94 -12.29
C GLU A 190 -0.75 14.23 -10.95
N ILE A 191 -1.54 14.54 -9.92
CA ILE A 191 -1.45 13.88 -8.61
C ILE A 191 -1.65 12.37 -8.76
N ARG A 192 -2.66 11.91 -9.51
CA ARG A 192 -2.88 10.48 -9.76
C ARG A 192 -1.66 9.81 -10.40
N PHE A 193 -1.05 10.47 -11.39
CA PHE A 193 0.12 9.94 -12.07
C PHE A 193 1.32 9.83 -11.12
N TRP A 194 1.63 10.90 -10.40
CA TRP A 194 2.79 10.96 -9.51
C TRP A 194 2.60 10.26 -8.17
N MET A 195 1.38 9.86 -7.83
CA MET A 195 1.06 9.00 -6.68
C MET A 195 0.85 7.52 -7.07
N SER A 196 0.96 7.18 -8.35
CA SER A 196 0.66 5.82 -8.86
C SER A 196 1.56 4.72 -8.29
N GLY A 197 2.73 5.08 -7.73
CA GLY A 197 3.63 4.16 -7.04
C GLY A 197 3.13 3.65 -5.67
N ASN A 198 2.00 4.15 -5.17
CA ASN A 198 1.45 3.79 -3.87
C ASN A 198 0.08 3.12 -4.00
N ILE A 199 0.04 1.81 -3.76
CA ILE A 199 -1.16 1.00 -3.92
C ILE A 199 -2.02 1.06 -2.66
N CYS A 200 -3.32 1.33 -2.85
CA CYS A 200 -4.36 1.25 -1.83
C CYS A 200 -5.39 0.17 -2.19
N ARG A 201 -5.40 -0.95 -1.46
CA ARG A 201 -6.36 -2.03 -1.70
C ARG A 201 -7.79 -1.69 -1.26
N CYS A 202 -7.93 -0.78 -0.30
CA CYS A 202 -9.21 -0.24 0.16
C CYS A 202 -9.87 0.68 -0.88
N GLY A 203 -9.11 1.19 -1.85
CA GLY A 203 -9.63 2.07 -2.90
C GLY A 203 -9.87 3.52 -2.46
N ALA A 204 -9.19 4.01 -1.42
CA ALA A 204 -9.32 5.39 -0.91
C ALA A 204 -8.71 6.47 -1.83
N TYR A 205 -8.36 6.14 -3.09
CA TYR A 205 -7.65 7.04 -4.00
C TYR A 205 -8.34 8.39 -4.22
N PRO A 206 -9.68 8.51 -4.33
CA PRO A 206 -10.32 9.82 -4.46
C PRO A 206 -10.00 10.75 -3.28
N GLY A 207 -10.09 10.24 -2.05
CA GLY A 207 -9.75 10.98 -0.83
C GLY A 207 -8.26 11.32 -0.74
N VAL A 208 -7.38 10.39 -1.15
CA VAL A 208 -5.94 10.66 -1.25
C VAL A 208 -5.63 11.81 -2.21
N VAL A 209 -6.23 11.82 -3.41
CA VAL A 209 -6.02 12.87 -4.40
C VAL A 209 -6.54 14.22 -3.90
N ALA A 210 -7.74 14.23 -3.29
CA ALA A 210 -8.30 15.44 -2.69
C ALA A 210 -7.41 15.98 -1.55
N ALA A 211 -6.92 15.11 -0.67
CA ALA A 211 -6.04 15.49 0.43
C ALA A 211 -4.71 16.09 -0.06
N VAL A 212 -4.10 15.51 -1.10
CA VAL A 212 -2.86 16.05 -1.68
C VAL A 212 -3.09 17.42 -2.33
N ALA A 213 -4.17 17.58 -3.10
CA ALA A 213 -4.50 18.84 -3.74
C ALA A 213 -4.77 19.96 -2.71
N ASP A 214 -5.50 19.65 -1.64
CA ASP A 214 -5.76 20.59 -0.56
C ASP A 214 -4.48 20.96 0.19
N ALA A 215 -3.69 19.98 0.60
CA ALA A 215 -2.43 20.22 1.29
C ALA A 215 -1.45 21.05 0.46
N ALA A 216 -1.43 20.89 -0.87
CA ALA A 216 -0.60 21.71 -1.76
C ALA A 216 -0.98 23.21 -1.72
N GLY A 217 -2.21 23.56 -1.35
CA GLY A 217 -2.63 24.94 -1.12
C GLY A 217 -2.32 25.47 0.29
N ARG A 218 -1.86 24.60 1.21
CA ARG A 218 -1.56 24.92 2.61
C ARG A 218 -0.06 25.01 2.91
N ILE A 219 0.80 24.49 2.02
CA ILE A 219 2.25 24.33 2.21
C ILE A 219 3.00 25.21 1.22
#